data_AF-A0A1M7PDS5-F1
#
_entry.id   AF-A0A1M7PDS5-F1
#
_cell.length_a   1.000
_cell.length_b   1.000
_cell.length_c   1.000
_cell.angle_alpha   90.00
_cell.angle_beta   90.00
_cell.angle_gamma   90.00
#
_symmetry.space_group_name_H-M   'P 1'
#
loop_
_entity.id
_entity.type
_entity.pdbx_description
1 polymer ?
#
loop_
_entity_poly.entity_id
_entity_poly.type
_entity_poly.pdbx_seq_one_letter_code
_entity_poly.pdbx_strand_id
1 'polypeptide(L)' 'MGKDEHKKKVGKNFLAQTPEYEKADGIDVEFASELADANDIEAKNRSERADKRAKKNLEQK' A
#
# COMPACT_ATOMS: atom_id res chain seq x y z
N MET A 1 -19.59 38.42 5.91
CA MET A 1 -18.22 37.92 5.71
C MET A 1 -17.82 37.15 6.96
N GLY A 2 -18.34 35.93 7.08
CA GLY A 2 -18.23 35.11 8.30
C GLY A 2 -16.96 34.25 8.30
N LYS A 3 -16.37 34.06 9.47
CA LYS A 3 -15.14 33.28 9.72
C LYS A 3 -15.21 31.81 9.26
N ASP A 4 -16.40 31.31 8.94
CA ASP A 4 -16.66 29.95 8.50
C ASP A 4 -16.68 29.76 6.97
N GLU A 5 -16.56 30.83 6.16
CA GLU A 5 -16.53 30.72 4.70
C GLU A 5 -15.27 30.01 4.15
N HIS A 6 -14.20 29.94 4.96
CA HIS A 6 -12.95 29.25 4.62
C HIS A 6 -12.96 27.74 4.88
N LYS A 7 -14.04 27.19 5.45
CA LYS A 7 -14.18 25.75 5.72
C LYS A 7 -14.77 24.95 4.54
N LYS A 8 -15.00 25.57 3.40
CA LYS A 8 -15.38 24.84 2.19
C LYS A 8 -14.11 24.27 1.55
N LYS A 9 -13.77 23.02 1.88
CA LYS A 9 -12.87 22.20 1.06
C LYS A 9 -13.56 21.91 -0.27
N VAL A 10 -13.57 22.90 -1.15
CA VAL A 10 -14.09 22.74 -2.51
C VAL A 10 -13.06 21.89 -3.26
N GLY A 11 -13.42 20.61 -3.41
CA GLY A 11 -13.13 19.72 -4.52
C GLY A 11 -11.85 19.90 -5.31
N LYS A 12 -11.10 18.79 -5.36
CA LYS A 12 -9.99 18.46 -6.26
C LYS A 12 -8.65 19.07 -5.85
N ASN A 13 -7.72 18.18 -5.50
CA ASN A 13 -6.32 18.48 -5.33
C ASN A 13 -5.79 19.08 -6.64
N PHE A 14 -5.78 20.41 -6.74
CA PHE A 14 -5.28 21.15 -7.91
C PHE A 14 -3.80 20.84 -8.20
N LEU A 15 -3.06 20.34 -7.19
CA LEU A 15 -1.67 19.88 -7.27
C LEU A 15 -1.53 18.34 -7.34
N ALA A 16 -2.54 17.60 -7.81
CA ALA A 16 -2.32 16.18 -8.10
C ALA A 16 -1.32 16.08 -9.26
N GLN A 17 -0.05 15.85 -8.94
CA GLN A 17 1.08 15.81 -9.88
C GLN A 17 1.02 14.65 -10.87
N THR A 18 0.12 13.68 -10.66
CA THR A 18 -0.05 12.51 -11.52
C THR A 18 -1.47 12.48 -12.11
N PRO A 19 -1.60 12.43 -13.46
CA PRO A 19 -2.86 12.19 -14.14
C PRO A 19 -3.56 10.94 -13.62
N GLU A 20 -4.88 10.91 -13.68
CA GLU A 20 -5.67 9.80 -13.09
C GLU A 20 -5.37 8.44 -13.73
N TYR A 21 -5.05 8.42 -15.02
CA TYR A 21 -4.67 7.20 -15.77
C TYR A 21 -3.22 6.75 -15.52
N GLU A 22 -2.39 7.59 -14.90
CA GLU A 22 -1.01 7.29 -14.49
C GLU A 22 -0.89 6.94 -13.00
N LYS A 23 -2.02 6.94 -12.27
CA LYS A 23 -2.07 6.40 -10.92
C LYS A 23 -1.95 4.88 -11.02
N ALA A 24 -0.74 4.37 -10.81
CA ALA A 24 -0.56 2.95 -10.58
C ALA A 24 -1.22 2.57 -9.25
N ASP A 25 -1.91 1.44 -9.21
CA ASP A 25 -2.56 0.90 -8.01
C ASP A 25 -1.56 0.47 -6.92
N GLY A 26 -0.25 0.63 -7.17
CA GLY A 26 0.81 0.13 -6.28
C GLY A 26 0.82 -1.40 -6.21
N ILE A 27 0.34 -2.07 -7.26
CA ILE A 27 0.38 -3.52 -7.34
C ILE A 27 1.85 -3.89 -7.58
N ASP A 28 2.43 -4.66 -6.66
CA ASP A 28 3.76 -5.24 -6.79
C ASP A 28 3.73 -6.33 -7.88
N VAL A 29 3.72 -5.91 -9.16
CA VAL A 29 3.70 -6.78 -10.33
C VAL A 29 5.09 -7.42 -10.60
N GLU A 30 6.13 -6.96 -9.91
CA GLU A 30 7.54 -7.28 -10.20
C GLU A 30 7.99 -8.67 -9.73
N PHE A 31 7.17 -9.40 -8.96
CA PHE A 31 7.54 -10.74 -8.50
C PHE A 31 7.28 -11.80 -9.58
N ALA A 32 8.31 -12.09 -10.38
CA ALA A 32 8.34 -13.25 -11.28
C ALA A 32 8.96 -14.47 -10.57
N SER A 33 8.17 -15.52 -10.34
CA SER A 33 8.64 -16.75 -9.69
C SER A 33 9.78 -17.45 -10.44
N GLU A 34 9.87 -17.25 -11.75
CA GLU A 34 10.89 -17.85 -12.62
C GLU A 34 12.25 -17.14 -12.53
N LEU A 35 12.26 -15.89 -12.08
CA LEU A 35 13.46 -15.07 -11.87
C LEU A 35 13.92 -15.06 -10.41
N ALA A 36 13.08 -15.53 -9.50
CA ALA A 36 13.38 -15.57 -8.07
C ALA A 36 14.53 -16.55 -7.78
N ASP A 37 15.54 -16.08 -7.05
CA ASP A 37 16.60 -16.95 -6.58
C ASP A 37 16.18 -17.71 -5.29
N ALA A 38 17.07 -18.57 -4.79
CA ALA A 38 16.79 -19.32 -3.57
C ALA A 38 16.59 -18.42 -2.33
N ASN A 39 17.26 -17.27 -2.29
CA ASN A 39 17.17 -16.33 -1.18
C ASN A 39 15.82 -15.60 -1.19
N ASP A 40 15.34 -15.20 -2.38
CA ASP A 40 14.05 -14.55 -2.56
C ASP A 40 12.91 -15.46 -2.06
N ILE A 41 12.99 -16.75 -2.40
CA ILE A 41 12.02 -17.75 -1.95
C ILE A 41 12.10 -17.93 -0.42
N GLU A 42 13.29 -18.01 0.16
CA GLU A 42 13.45 -18.15 1.61
C GLU A 42 12.94 -16.91 2.36
N ALA A 43 13.23 -15.72 1.84
CA ALA A 43 12.79 -14.46 2.42
C ALA A 43 11.26 -14.37 2.43
N LYS A 44 10.60 -14.71 1.31
CA LYS A 44 9.13 -14.76 1.23
C LYS A 44 8.55 -15.73 2.25
N ASN A 45 9.07 -16.95 2.32
CA ASN A 45 8.62 -17.95 3.28
C ASN A 45 8.80 -17.49 4.74
N ARG A 46 9.90 -16.79 5.05
CA ARG A 46 10.14 -16.24 6.39
C ARG A 46 9.14 -15.14 6.73
N SER A 47 8.85 -14.24 5.78
CA SER A 47 7.86 -13.17 5.93
C SER A 47 6.46 -13.73 6.21
N GLU A 48 5.99 -14.67 5.39
CA GLU A 48 4.67 -15.30 5.56
C GLU A 48 4.52 -15.99 6.93
N ARG A 49 5.61 -16.60 7.44
CA ARG A 49 5.62 -17.23 8.77
C ARG A 49 5.54 -16.20 9.89
N ALA A 50 6.17 -15.04 9.74
CA ALA A 50 6.07 -13.95 10.69
C ALA A 50 4.65 -13.36 10.72
N ASP A 51 4.06 -13.10 9.56
CA ASP A 51 2.70 -12.58 9.44
C ASP A 51 1.66 -13.52 10.07
N LYS A 52 1.80 -14.84 9.85
CA LYS A 52 0.94 -15.83 10.50
C LYS A 52 1.04 -15.77 12.02
N ARG A 53 2.22 -15.50 12.57
CA ARG A 53 2.40 -15.33 14.03
C ARG A 53 1.75 -14.03 14.50
N ALA A 54 1.96 -12.93 13.80
CA ALA A 54 1.39 -11.63 14.16
C ALA A 54 -0.14 -11.66 14.14
N LYS A 55 -0.76 -12.27 13.12
CA LYS A 55 -2.21 -12.42 13.02
C LYS A 55 -2.78 -13.27 14.16
N LYS A 56 -2.16 -14.39 14.51
CA LYS A 56 -2.57 -15.21 15.67
C LYS A 56 -2.53 -14.42 16.98
N ASN A 57 -1.51 -13.56 17.16
CA ASN A 57 -1.41 -12.73 18.35
C ASN A 57 -2.46 -11.61 18.41
N LEU A 58 -2.96 -11.15 17.26
CA LEU A 58 -4.06 -10.18 17.18
C LEU A 58 -5.41 -10.82 17.48
N GLU A 59 -5.65 -12.05 17.02
CA GLU A 59 -6.91 -12.78 17.28
C GLU A 59 -7.06 -13.23 18.74
N GLN A 60 -5.96 -13.37 19.47
CA GLN A 60 -5.97 -13.79 20.89
C GLN A 60 -6.14 -12.63 21.88
N LYS A 61 -6.35 -11.41 21.38
CA LYS A 61 -6.43 -10.18 22.17
C LYS A 61 -7.84 -9.61 22.15
#